data_AF-A0A1B6F6Z6-F1
#
_entry.id   AF-A0A1B6F6Z6-F1
#
_cell.length_a   1.000
_cell.length_b   1.000
_cell.length_c   1.000
_cell.angle_alpha   90.00
_cell.angle_beta   90.00
_cell.angle_gamma   90.00
#
_symmetry.space_group_name_H-M   'P 1'
#
loop_
_entity.id
_entity.type
_entity.pdbx_description
1 polymer ?
#
loop_
_entity_poly.entity_id
_entity_poly.type
_entity_poly.pdbx_seq_one_letter_code
_entity_poly.pdbx_strand_id
1 'polypeptide(L)'
;RLLQQQSWEYTKGRIKAANMYFTRNGERTVLTSESVNFKHENLPSKFLVNNNEVKSMSQNCILVREASVISPLTVVLFDPNQLKIVKADQNNQYSDKLQLSNSNIEIFG
;
A
#
# COMPACT_ATOMS: atom_id res chain seq x y z
N ARG A 1 -5.88 8.38 -4.99
CA ARG A 1 -5.15 7.20 -5.49
C ARG A 1 -4.88 6.23 -4.33
N LEU A 2 -4.79 4.93 -4.60
CA LEU A 2 -4.44 3.91 -3.59
C LEU A 2 -2.93 3.89 -3.34
N LEU A 3 -2.55 3.86 -2.07
CA LEU A 3 -1.18 3.77 -1.59
C LEU A 3 -1.04 2.54 -0.68
N GLN A 4 0.02 1.76 -0.87
CA GLN A 4 0.35 0.61 -0.03
C GLN A 4 1.62 0.91 0.78
N GLN A 5 1.55 0.64 2.09
CA GLN A 5 2.68 0.76 2.99
C GLN A 5 3.65 -0.41 2.78
N GLN A 6 4.94 -0.08 2.73
CA GLN A 6 6.06 -1.01 2.77
C GLN A 6 6.91 -0.65 3.97
N SER A 7 7.06 -1.60 4.90
CA SER A 7 7.74 -1.41 6.19
C SER A 7 9.26 -1.57 6.14
N TRP A 8 9.84 -1.77 4.95
CA TRP A 8 11.25 -2.05 4.78
C TRP A 8 11.82 -1.43 3.51
N GLU A 9 13.10 -1.05 3.56
CA GLU A 9 13.89 -0.59 2.43
C GLU A 9 15.18 -1.40 2.34
N TYR A 10 15.58 -1.76 1.12
CA TYR A 10 16.88 -2.36 0.87
C TYR A 10 17.87 -1.29 0.43
N THR A 11 18.93 -1.08 1.22
CA THR A 11 19.95 -0.06 0.94
C THR A 11 21.34 -0.62 1.24
N LYS A 12 22.23 -0.61 0.24
CA LYS A 12 23.65 -1.00 0.37
C LYS A 12 23.85 -2.38 1.03
N GLY A 13 23.12 -3.40 0.57
CA GLY A 13 23.26 -4.77 1.10
C GLY A 13 22.54 -5.02 2.44
N ARG A 14 21.76 -4.06 2.94
CA ARG A 14 21.08 -4.16 4.24
C ARG A 14 19.59 -3.84 4.09
N ILE A 15 18.77 -4.59 4.81
CA ILE A 15 17.35 -4.29 4.99
C ILE A 15 17.22 -3.37 6.20
N LYS A 16 16.52 -2.25 6.03
CA LYS A 16 16.22 -1.30 7.10
C LYS A 16 14.71 -1.16 7.26
N ALA A 17 14.25 -0.98 8.48
CA ALA A 17 12.88 -0.56 8.73
C ALA A 17 12.67 0.82 8.11
N ALA A 18 11.60 0.98 7.35
CA ALA A 18 11.24 2.22 6.69
C ALA A 18 9.72 2.33 6.62
N ASN A 19 9.17 3.53 6.76
CA ASN A 19 7.74 3.75 6.58
C ASN A 19 7.51 4.41 5.22
N MET A 20 7.51 3.60 4.16
CA MET A 20 7.37 4.08 2.78
C MET A 20 6.00 3.70 2.23
N TYR A 21 5.50 4.52 1.33
CA TYR A 21 4.28 4.24 0.59
C TYR A 21 4.57 4.15 -0.89
N PHE A 22 3.88 3.26 -1.57
CA PHE A 22 3.98 3.11 -3.02
C PHE A 22 2.60 3.19 -3.64
N THR A 23 2.53 3.83 -4.79
CA THR A 23 1.35 3.72 -5.64
C THR A 23 1.26 2.30 -6.22
N ARG A 24 0.09 1.94 -6.74
CA ARG A 24 -0.07 0.67 -7.49
C ARG A 24 0.94 0.52 -8.64
N ASN A 25 1.40 1.63 -9.20
CA ASN A 25 2.35 1.66 -10.31
C ASN A 25 3.82 1.59 -9.84
N GLY A 26 4.07 1.45 -8.54
CA GLY A 26 5.41 1.42 -7.96
C GLY A 26 6.07 2.80 -7.82
N GLU A 27 5.34 3.89 -8.01
CA GLU A 27 5.86 5.23 -7.74
C GLU A 27 5.98 5.43 -6.22
N ARG A 28 7.15 5.88 -5.76
CA ARG A 28 7.39 6.17 -4.34
C ARG A 28 6.57 7.37 -3.91
N THR A 29 5.91 7.25 -2.76
CA THR A 29 5.08 8.27 -2.15
C THR A 29 5.55 8.57 -0.73
N VAL A 30 5.57 9.85 -0.38
CA VAL A 30 5.93 10.37 0.94
C VAL A 30 4.78 11.21 1.46
N LEU A 31 4.29 10.87 2.65
CA LEU A 31 3.38 11.75 3.38
C LEU A 31 4.15 12.99 3.82
N THR A 32 3.59 14.18 3.63
CA THR A 32 4.21 15.42 4.13
C THR A 32 3.86 15.61 5.60
N SER A 33 4.58 16.50 6.29
CA SER A 33 4.34 16.85 7.70
C SER A 33 2.95 17.45 7.98
N GLU A 34 2.24 17.86 6.93
CA GLU A 34 0.87 18.37 7.01
C GLU A 34 -0.16 17.24 7.14
N SER A 35 0.21 16.02 6.73
CA SER A 35 -0.63 14.85 6.90
C SER A 35 -0.69 14.44 8.35
N VAL A 36 -1.90 14.25 8.87
CA VAL A 36 -2.13 13.68 10.21
C VAL A 36 -1.53 12.28 10.35
N ASN A 37 -1.26 11.59 9.23
CA ASN A 37 -0.67 10.26 9.20
C ASN A 37 0.87 10.25 9.08
N PHE A 38 1.53 11.42 9.01
CA PHE A 38 2.97 11.54 8.71
C PHE A 38 3.89 10.78 9.68
N LYS A 39 3.60 10.83 10.99
CA LYS A 39 4.43 10.21 12.04
C LYS A 39 3.84 8.93 12.62
N HIS A 40 2.78 8.40 12.00
CA HIS A 40 2.17 7.16 12.45
C HIS A 40 2.90 5.97 11.83
N GLU A 41 3.72 5.30 12.64
CA GLU A 41 4.43 4.08 12.23
C GLU A 41 3.49 2.87 12.17
N ASN A 42 2.53 2.81 13.09
CA ASN A 42 1.56 1.73 13.22
C ASN A 42 0.16 2.23 12.89
N LEU A 43 -0.21 2.11 11.61
CA LEU A 43 -1.58 2.31 11.17
C LEU A 43 -2.38 1.01 11.29
N PRO A 44 -3.71 1.07 11.52
CA PRO A 44 -4.55 -0.12 11.60
C PRO A 44 -4.66 -0.88 10.27
N SER A 45 -4.20 -0.28 9.17
CA SER A 45 -4.14 -0.88 7.85
C SER A 45 -2.92 -0.37 7.10
N LYS A 46 -2.38 -1.19 6.20
CA LYS A 46 -1.29 -0.85 5.28
C LYS A 46 -1.76 -0.03 4.08
N PHE A 47 -3.06 0.24 3.96
CA PHE A 47 -3.62 0.91 2.79
C PHE A 47 -4.09 2.32 3.15
N LEU A 48 -3.65 3.28 2.33
CA LEU A 48 -4.10 4.66 2.37
C LEU A 48 -4.75 5.02 1.04
N VAL A 49 -5.71 5.94 1.08
CA VAL A 49 -6.21 6.64 -0.10
C VAL A 49 -5.92 8.14 0.03
N ASN A 50 -5.42 8.75 -1.03
CA ASN A 50 -5.24 10.19 -1.12
C ASN A 50 -6.16 10.80 -2.18
N ASN A 51 -6.56 12.06 -2.02
CA ASN A 51 -7.28 12.79 -3.07
C ASN A 51 -6.34 13.66 -3.90
N ASN A 52 -5.38 14.31 -3.23
CA ASN A 52 -4.44 15.23 -3.84
C ASN A 52 -3.01 14.69 -3.75
N GLU A 53 -2.22 14.95 -4.79
CA GLU A 53 -0.81 14.61 -4.86
C GLU A 53 -0.02 15.68 -5.61
N VAL A 54 1.24 15.86 -5.21
CA VAL A 54 2.19 16.75 -5.89
C VAL A 54 3.41 15.92 -6.28
N LYS A 55 3.74 15.88 -7.57
CA LYS A 55 4.97 15.23 -8.03
C LYS A 55 6.18 16.10 -7.72
N SER A 56 7.11 15.57 -6.95
CA SER A 56 8.40 16.20 -6.65
C SER A 56 9.46 15.69 -7.63
N MET A 57 9.88 16.56 -8.55
CA MET A 57 10.94 16.23 -9.51
C MET A 57 12.32 16.12 -8.85
N SER A 58 12.54 16.86 -7.75
CA SER A 58 13.83 16.85 -7.05
C SER A 58 14.07 15.58 -6.24
N GLN A 59 13.00 14.98 -5.71
CA GLN A 59 13.06 13.76 -4.89
C GLN A 59 12.59 12.50 -5.65
N ASN A 60 12.16 12.64 -6.91
CA ASN A 60 11.57 11.58 -7.72
C ASN A 60 10.48 10.80 -6.96
N CYS A 61 9.62 11.53 -6.26
CA CYS A 61 8.57 10.95 -5.43
C CYS A 61 7.28 11.77 -5.52
N ILE A 62 6.19 11.16 -5.05
CA ILE A 62 4.89 11.81 -4.91
C ILE A 62 4.77 12.31 -3.47
N LEU A 63 4.48 13.58 -3.29
CA LEU A 63 4.20 14.20 -2.01
C LEU A 63 2.69 14.22 -1.76
N VAL A 64 2.27 13.71 -0.60
CA VAL A 64 0.86 13.61 -0.22
C VAL A 64 0.61 14.35 1.08
N ARG A 65 -0.22 15.39 1.01
CA ARG A 65 -0.63 16.20 2.17
C ARG A 65 -1.78 15.58 2.94
N GLU A 66 -2.69 14.93 2.22
CA GLU A 66 -3.93 14.38 2.78
C GLU A 66 -4.07 12.92 2.37
N ALA A 67 -4.17 12.05 3.37
CA ALA A 67 -4.39 10.63 3.17
C ALA A 67 -5.31 10.09 4.25
N SER A 68 -6.20 9.16 3.90
CA SER A 68 -7.08 8.45 4.81
C SER A 68 -6.73 6.97 4.83
N VAL A 69 -6.73 6.37 6.01
CA VAL A 69 -6.55 4.92 6.17
C VAL A 69 -7.81 4.21 5.73
N ILE A 70 -7.66 3.17 4.91
CA ILE A 70 -8.75 2.34 4.43
C ILE A 70 -8.53 0.88 4.78
N SER A 71 -9.61 0.14 4.97
CA SER A 71 -9.52 -1.29 5.24
C SER A 71 -9.04 -2.06 3.99
N PRO A 72 -8.38 -3.21 4.15
CA PRO A 72 -8.09 -4.10 3.01
C PRO A 72 -9.37 -4.53 2.27
N LEU A 73 -10.48 -4.70 2.98
CA LEU A 73 -11.77 -5.02 2.38
C LEU A 73 -12.27 -3.92 1.44
N THR A 74 -12.06 -2.65 1.78
CA THR A 74 -12.35 -1.51 0.91
C THR A 74 -11.54 -1.59 -0.38
N VAL A 75 -10.27 -2.02 -0.31
CA VAL A 75 -9.45 -2.23 -1.50
C VAL A 75 -10.05 -3.32 -2.38
N VAL A 76 -10.39 -4.49 -1.83
CA VAL A 76 -10.98 -5.61 -2.57
C VAL A 76 -12.29 -5.23 -3.27
N LEU A 77 -13.21 -4.59 -2.55
CA LEU A 77 -14.56 -4.32 -3.03
C LEU A 77 -14.62 -3.21 -4.09
N PHE A 78 -13.71 -2.25 -4.02
CA PHE A 78 -13.72 -1.07 -4.89
C PHE A 78 -12.51 -1.00 -5.83
N ASP A 79 -11.73 -2.09 -5.96
CA ASP A 79 -10.69 -2.15 -6.97
C ASP A 79 -11.32 -2.23 -8.37
N PRO A 80 -10.99 -1.31 -9.29
CA PRO A 80 -11.44 -1.42 -10.68
C PRO A 80 -10.84 -2.63 -11.43
N ASN A 81 -9.79 -3.26 -10.89
CA ASN A 81 -9.16 -4.44 -11.50
C ASN A 81 -9.93 -5.73 -11.17
N GLN A 82 -9.85 -6.72 -12.08
CA GLN A 82 -10.49 -8.02 -11.85
C GLN A 82 -9.83 -8.74 -10.65
N LEU A 83 -10.66 -9.21 -9.73
CA LEU A 83 -10.23 -10.07 -8.63
C LEU A 83 -9.86 -11.46 -9.18
N LYS A 84 -8.67 -11.96 -8.83
CA LYS A 84 -8.34 -13.37 -9.04
C LYS A 84 -8.73 -14.14 -7.78
N ILE A 85 -9.81 -14.90 -7.89
CA ILE A 85 -10.23 -15.82 -6.85
C ILE A 85 -9.38 -17.09 -7.01
N VAL A 86 -8.45 -17.33 -6.09
CA VAL A 86 -7.69 -18.58 -6.02
C VAL A 86 -8.45 -19.51 -5.09
N LYS A 87 -8.87 -20.68 -5.59
CA LYS A 87 -9.49 -21.71 -4.74
C LYS A 87 -8.42 -22.23 -3.77
N ALA A 88 -8.70 -22.21 -2.48
CA ALA A 88 -7.87 -22.87 -1.49
C ALA A 88 -7.92 -24.40 -1.70
N ASP A 89 -6.75 -25.05 -1.75
CA ASP A 89 -6.67 -26.50 -1.77
C ASP A 89 -7.24 -27.06 -0.45
N GLN A 90 -8.11 -28.06 -0.55
CA GLN A 90 -8.88 -28.61 0.58
C GLN A 90 -8.02 -29.32 1.65
N ASN A 91 -6.70 -29.40 1.47
CA ASN A 91 -5.83 -30.30 2.23
C ASN A 91 -4.84 -29.64 3.18
N ASN A 92 -4.72 -28.31 3.29
CA ASN A 92 -4.05 -27.70 4.46
C ASN A 92 -4.19 -26.18 4.52
N GLN A 93 -4.69 -25.72 5.68
CA GLN A 93 -4.67 -24.36 6.23
C GLN A 93 -5.41 -23.29 5.40
N TYR A 94 -6.58 -22.93 5.91
CA TYR A 94 -7.33 -21.73 5.54
C TYR A 94 -6.44 -20.48 5.64
N SER A 95 -5.85 -20.08 4.52
CA SER A 95 -5.50 -18.68 4.26
C SER A 95 -6.17 -18.33 2.93
N ASP A 96 -7.39 -17.80 2.99
CA ASP A 96 -8.08 -17.29 1.80
C ASP A 96 -7.29 -16.07 1.27
N LYS A 97 -6.36 -16.32 0.35
CA LYS A 97 -5.55 -15.28 -0.27
C LYS A 97 -6.32 -14.67 -1.43
N LEU A 98 -6.75 -13.42 -1.26
CA LEU A 98 -7.30 -12.63 -2.34
C LEU A 98 -6.14 -11.91 -3.05
N GLN A 99 -5.95 -12.22 -4.34
CA GLN A 99 -4.94 -11.57 -5.18
C GLN A 99 -5.60 -10.66 -6.22
N LEU A 100 -5.14 -9.41 -6.28
CA LEU A 100 -5.61 -8.43 -7.25
C LEU A 100 -4.84 -8.61 -8.57
N SER A 101 -5.54 -8.80 -9.70
CA SER A 101 -4.86 -8.97 -10.99
C SER A 101 -4.06 -7.72 -11.36
N ASN A 102 -2.83 -7.95 -11.85
CA ASN A 102 -1.87 -6.92 -12.28
C ASN A 102 -1.38 -5.95 -11.19
N SER A 103 -1.39 -6.37 -9.92
CA SER A 103 -0.79 -5.59 -8.83
C SER A 103 -0.06 -6.49 -7.83
N ASN A 104 1.06 -6.02 -7.29
CA ASN A 104 1.83 -6.69 -6.21
C ASN A 104 1.13 -6.57 -4.84
N ILE A 105 -0.18 -6.35 -4.82
CA ILE A 105 -0.95 -6.13 -3.60
C ILE A 105 -1.53 -7.49 -3.16
N GLU A 106 -0.94 -8.06 -2.12
CA GLU A 106 -1.43 -9.25 -1.43
C GLU A 106 -2.25 -8.82 -0.20
N ILE A 107 -3.48 -9.33 -0.10
CA ILE A 107 -4.36 -9.09 1.04
C ILE A 107 -4.45 -10.40 1.84
N PHE A 108 -3.92 -10.37 3.06
CA PHE A 108 -4.03 -11.45 4.02
C PHE A 108 -5.25 -11.19 4.90
N GLY A 109 -6.15 -12.18 5.00
CA GLY A 109 -7.21 -12.25 6.00
C GLY A 109 -6.74 -12.92 7.28
#